data_AF-A0A8H6L1U6-F1
#
_entry.id   AF-A0A8H6L1U6-F1
#
_cell.length_a   1.000
_cell.length_b   1.000
_cell.length_c   1.000
_cell.angle_alpha   90.00
_cell.angle_beta   90.00
_cell.angle_gamma   90.00
#
_symmetry.space_group_name_H-M   'P 1'
#
loop_
_entity.id
_entity.type
_entity.pdbx_description
1 polymer ?
#
loop_
_entity_poly.entity_id
_entity_poly.type
_entity_poly.pdbx_seq_one_letter_code
_entity_poly.pdbx_strand_id
1 'polypeptide(L)'
;MTVNPLFGLPPIPHDRADGLRRFYPSSPTAKPEDLYHDSINACTLPGLRFIRNDNSREMLIFIDGACSNNGTPQARAGYGVKLSARTNFGRRLEGSGPETSNRAELRAAIVALGLRIWNGEGFDKVVLACDSEYVVKGISAWVSKWKTNGWRTAQRTPVENRDLWEMLLTALRKQDDRGVMVQFWLIPREDNEADPYAKAGTLAEKEESMSEVVGVF
;
A
#
# COMPACT_ATOMS: atom_id res chain seq x y z
N MET A 1 29.65 -10.28 -1.36
CA MET A 1 28.40 -10.76 -0.75
C MET A 1 27.62 -11.50 -1.83
N THR A 2 27.55 -12.81 -1.72
CA THR A 2 26.90 -13.71 -2.67
C THR A 2 25.38 -13.64 -2.47
N VAL A 3 24.67 -13.19 -3.50
CA VAL A 3 23.20 -13.19 -3.56
C VAL A 3 22.68 -14.63 -3.58
N ASN A 4 21.66 -14.91 -2.78
CA ASN A 4 21.01 -16.21 -2.69
C ASN A 4 20.26 -16.52 -4.01
N PRO A 5 20.63 -17.58 -4.76
CA PRO A 5 20.24 -17.77 -6.16
C PRO A 5 18.79 -18.23 -6.39
N LEU A 6 17.99 -18.42 -5.34
CA LEU A 6 16.64 -18.98 -5.50
C LEU A 6 15.53 -17.95 -5.75
N PHE A 7 15.70 -16.66 -5.40
CA PHE A 7 14.63 -15.64 -5.57
C PHE A 7 15.11 -14.16 -5.71
N GLY A 8 16.41 -13.90 -5.81
CA GLY A 8 16.97 -12.56 -5.54
C GLY A 8 17.05 -11.65 -6.76
N LEU A 9 16.00 -10.89 -7.06
CA LEU A 9 16.16 -9.64 -7.81
C LEU A 9 17.20 -8.76 -7.08
N PRO A 10 18.07 -8.05 -7.79
CA PRO A 10 19.03 -7.17 -7.12
C PRO A 10 18.28 -6.10 -6.31
N PRO A 11 18.74 -5.77 -5.10
CA PRO A 11 18.15 -4.69 -4.31
C PRO A 11 18.10 -3.38 -5.10
N ILE A 12 17.02 -2.63 -4.93
CA ILE A 12 16.88 -1.28 -5.49
C ILE A 12 17.48 -0.28 -4.48
N PRO A 13 18.43 0.57 -4.89
CA PRO A 13 18.93 1.62 -4.02
C PRO A 13 17.78 2.48 -3.47
N HIS A 14 17.76 2.66 -2.15
CA HIS A 14 16.66 3.29 -1.43
C HIS A 14 16.37 4.73 -1.87
N ASP A 15 17.42 5.49 -2.21
CA ASP A 15 17.35 6.84 -2.75
C ASP A 15 16.70 6.86 -4.15
N ARG A 16 17.06 5.91 -5.01
CA ARG A 16 16.41 5.71 -6.31
C ARG A 16 14.95 5.35 -6.15
N ALA A 17 14.63 4.41 -5.24
CA ALA A 17 13.26 3.99 -5.00
C ALA A 17 12.39 5.14 -4.48
N ASP A 18 12.92 5.97 -3.57
CA ASP A 18 12.23 7.15 -3.05
C ASP A 18 11.88 8.16 -4.15
N GLY A 19 12.78 8.36 -5.12
CA GLY A 19 12.53 9.25 -6.26
C GLY A 19 11.46 8.74 -7.23
N LEU A 20 11.03 7.48 -7.11
CA LEU A 20 10.15 6.81 -8.06
C LEU A 20 8.87 6.26 -7.41
N ARG A 21 8.48 6.72 -6.21
CA ARG A 21 7.28 6.22 -5.52
C ARG A 21 5.96 6.59 -6.16
N ARG A 22 5.94 7.47 -7.15
CA ARG A 22 4.73 7.89 -7.85
C ARG A 22 4.59 7.12 -9.15
N PHE A 23 3.44 6.46 -9.32
CA PHE A 23 3.09 5.87 -10.61
C PHE A 23 2.40 6.93 -11.47
N TYR A 24 2.81 7.02 -12.73
CA TYR A 24 2.17 7.83 -13.75
C TYR A 24 1.82 6.93 -14.93
N PRO A 25 0.54 6.75 -15.26
CA PRO A 25 0.15 6.01 -16.45
C PRO A 25 0.59 6.77 -17.72
N SER A 26 0.79 6.05 -18.82
CA SER A 26 1.14 6.65 -20.12
C SER A 26 0.07 7.61 -20.63
N SER A 27 -1.21 7.38 -20.27
CA SER A 27 -2.31 8.31 -20.51
C SER A 27 -2.83 8.85 -19.17
N PRO A 28 -2.98 10.18 -19.00
CA PRO A 28 -3.53 10.79 -17.78
C PRO A 28 -4.96 10.35 -17.44
N THR A 29 -5.70 9.87 -18.44
CA THR A 29 -7.08 9.37 -18.28
C THR A 29 -7.16 7.86 -18.22
N ALA A 30 -6.02 7.15 -18.23
CA ALA A 30 -6.02 5.70 -18.14
C ALA A 30 -6.63 5.27 -16.82
N LYS A 31 -7.46 4.24 -16.87
CA LYS A 31 -8.03 3.56 -15.73
C LYS A 31 -7.23 2.29 -15.40
N PRO A 32 -7.32 1.81 -14.16
CA PRO A 32 -6.80 0.51 -13.77
C PRO A 32 -7.16 -0.62 -14.75
N GLU A 33 -8.42 -0.71 -15.17
CA GLU A 33 -8.94 -1.73 -16.10
C GLU A 33 -8.35 -1.65 -17.52
N ASP A 34 -7.89 -0.47 -17.96
CA ASP A 34 -7.21 -0.32 -19.25
C ASP A 34 -5.79 -0.93 -19.24
N LEU A 35 -5.22 -1.05 -18.05
CA LEU A 35 -3.81 -1.24 -17.80
C LEU A 35 -3.50 -2.62 -17.19
N TYR A 36 -4.47 -3.20 -16.47
CA TYR A 36 -4.32 -4.43 -15.73
C TYR A 36 -5.53 -5.34 -15.98
N HIS A 37 -5.29 -6.65 -16.00
CA HIS A 37 -6.33 -7.67 -16.12
C HIS A 37 -6.13 -8.78 -15.09
N ASP A 38 -7.19 -9.49 -14.74
CA ASP A 38 -7.09 -10.68 -13.91
C ASP A 38 -6.32 -11.78 -14.65
N SER A 39 -5.20 -12.22 -14.08
CA SER A 39 -4.41 -13.32 -14.60
C SER A 39 -3.72 -14.09 -13.48
N ILE A 40 -3.35 -15.33 -13.77
CA ILE A 40 -2.63 -16.18 -12.84
C ILE A 40 -1.15 -15.85 -12.95
N ASN A 41 -0.53 -15.44 -11.85
CA ASN A 41 0.89 -15.10 -11.84
C ASN A 41 1.75 -16.35 -12.02
N ALA A 42 2.88 -16.17 -12.72
CA ALA A 42 3.83 -17.25 -12.97
C ALA A 42 4.79 -17.42 -11.79
N CYS A 43 4.39 -18.18 -10.77
CA CYS A 43 5.25 -18.55 -9.64
C CYS A 43 4.98 -19.98 -9.12
N THR A 44 5.71 -20.38 -8.08
CA THR A 44 5.60 -21.73 -7.48
C THR A 44 4.23 -22.01 -6.85
N LEU A 45 3.57 -20.98 -6.32
CA LEU A 45 2.21 -21.05 -5.76
C LEU A 45 1.33 -19.99 -6.43
N PRO A 46 0.84 -20.29 -7.65
CA PRO A 46 0.13 -19.32 -8.47
C PRO A 46 -1.20 -18.89 -7.82
N GLY A 47 -1.55 -17.63 -8.03
CA GLY A 47 -2.79 -17.02 -7.58
C GLY A 47 -3.28 -15.99 -8.60
N LEU A 48 -4.59 -15.75 -8.59
CA LEU A 48 -5.18 -14.70 -9.42
C LEU A 48 -4.73 -13.33 -8.90
N ARG A 49 -4.24 -12.46 -9.79
CA ARG A 49 -3.74 -11.10 -9.54
C ARG A 49 -4.18 -10.16 -10.67
N PHE A 50 -4.20 -8.86 -10.40
CA PHE A 50 -4.29 -7.86 -11.46
C PHE A 50 -2.90 -7.65 -12.08
N ILE A 51 -2.64 -8.34 -13.19
CA ILE A 51 -1.34 -8.32 -13.88
C ILE A 51 -1.38 -7.26 -14.98
N ARG A 52 -0.28 -6.53 -15.10
CA ARG A 52 -0.09 -5.50 -16.12
C ARG A 52 -0.15 -6.12 -17.52
N ASN A 53 -0.91 -5.49 -18.43
CA ASN A 53 -1.18 -6.03 -19.78
C ASN A 53 0.07 -6.29 -20.62
N ASP A 54 1.09 -5.45 -20.48
CA ASP A 54 2.35 -5.49 -21.26
C ASP A 54 3.55 -6.00 -20.44
N ASN A 55 3.36 -6.34 -19.16
CA ASN A 55 4.44 -6.80 -18.28
C ASN A 55 3.94 -7.77 -17.20
N SER A 56 4.20 -9.07 -17.37
CA SER A 56 3.75 -10.09 -16.42
C SER A 56 4.41 -10.02 -15.03
N ARG A 57 5.44 -9.18 -14.85
CA ARG A 57 6.17 -8.99 -13.58
C ARG A 57 5.71 -7.76 -12.80
N GLU A 58 4.70 -7.06 -13.30
CA GLU A 58 4.07 -5.92 -12.64
C GLU A 58 2.62 -6.24 -12.27
N MET A 59 2.23 -5.89 -11.05
CA MET A 59 0.85 -6.05 -10.57
C MET A 59 0.27 -4.79 -9.94
N LEU A 60 -1.05 -4.72 -9.93
CA LEU A 60 -1.84 -3.71 -9.24
C LEU A 60 -2.48 -4.29 -7.96
N ILE A 61 -2.54 -3.47 -6.92
CA ILE A 61 -3.35 -3.72 -5.72
C ILE A 61 -4.16 -2.46 -5.44
N PHE A 62 -5.47 -2.60 -5.27
CA PHE A 62 -6.28 -1.49 -4.75
C PHE A 62 -6.24 -1.50 -3.23
N ILE A 63 -6.10 -0.31 -2.65
CA ILE A 63 -6.17 -0.07 -1.22
C ILE A 63 -7.10 1.10 -0.94
N ASP A 64 -7.80 1.06 0.19
CA ASP A 64 -8.67 2.17 0.63
C ASP A 64 -8.77 2.23 2.16
N GLY A 65 -9.06 3.42 2.69
CA GLY A 65 -9.30 3.68 4.10
C GLY A 65 -10.59 4.45 4.34
N ALA A 66 -11.53 3.83 5.05
CA ALA A 66 -12.80 4.46 5.41
C ALA A 66 -12.87 4.78 6.91
N CYS A 67 -13.60 5.83 7.27
CA CYS A 67 -13.95 6.11 8.66
C CYS A 67 -15.35 6.69 8.78
N SER A 68 -16.27 5.95 9.39
CA SER A 68 -17.60 6.46 9.76
C SER A 68 -17.50 7.33 11.01
N ASN A 69 -18.25 8.43 11.04
CA ASN A 69 -18.20 9.45 12.11
C ASN A 69 -16.78 10.00 12.35
N ASN A 70 -16.01 10.19 11.27
CA ASN A 70 -14.64 10.70 11.36
C ASN A 70 -14.59 12.04 12.11
N GLY A 71 -13.65 12.18 13.05
CA GLY A 71 -13.51 13.36 13.89
C GLY A 71 -14.41 13.41 15.13
N THR A 72 -15.23 12.38 15.38
CA THR A 72 -16.05 12.29 16.60
C THR A 72 -15.57 11.15 17.53
N PRO A 73 -16.01 11.11 18.80
CA PRO A 73 -15.71 9.98 19.69
C PRO A 73 -16.28 8.63 19.25
N GLN A 74 -17.26 8.63 18.33
CA GLN A 74 -17.86 7.43 17.73
C GLN A 74 -17.19 7.07 16.39
N ALA A 75 -16.02 7.66 16.11
CA ALA A 75 -15.25 7.36 14.92
C ALA A 75 -14.95 5.86 14.84
N ARG A 76 -15.20 5.33 13.64
CA ARG A 76 -15.08 3.91 13.33
C ARG A 76 -14.36 3.78 12.00
N ALA A 77 -13.06 3.50 12.03
CA ALA A 77 -12.17 3.38 10.88
C ALA A 77 -11.94 1.92 10.47
N GLY A 78 -11.74 1.68 9.19
CA GLY A 78 -11.48 0.38 8.59
C GLY A 78 -10.76 0.53 7.26
N TYR A 79 -9.99 -0.48 6.88
CA TYR A 79 -9.21 -0.47 5.65
C TYR A 79 -9.56 -1.66 4.77
N GLY A 80 -9.42 -1.46 3.46
CA GLY A 80 -9.74 -2.44 2.44
C GLY A 80 -8.54 -2.71 1.53
N VAL A 81 -8.39 -3.96 1.11
CA VAL A 81 -7.40 -4.37 0.10
C VAL A 81 -8.06 -5.30 -0.91
N LYS A 82 -7.89 -5.01 -2.20
CA LYS A 82 -8.29 -5.88 -3.32
C LYS A 82 -7.05 -6.29 -4.11
N LEU A 83 -6.70 -7.57 -4.02
CA LEU A 83 -5.55 -8.18 -4.72
C LEU A 83 -5.93 -8.77 -6.08
N SER A 84 -7.19 -9.21 -6.23
CA SER A 84 -7.75 -9.73 -7.48
C SER A 84 -9.28 -9.77 -7.40
N ALA A 85 -9.93 -10.19 -8.49
CA ALA A 85 -11.37 -10.46 -8.50
C ALA A 85 -11.83 -11.47 -7.43
N ARG A 86 -10.95 -12.35 -6.94
CA ARG A 86 -11.28 -13.42 -5.98
C ARG A 86 -10.64 -13.25 -4.61
N THR A 87 -9.64 -12.38 -4.46
CA THR A 87 -8.92 -12.19 -3.20
C THR A 87 -8.99 -10.73 -2.78
N ASN A 88 -9.79 -10.48 -1.75
CA ASN A 88 -10.05 -9.16 -1.19
C ASN A 88 -10.49 -9.30 0.27
N PHE A 89 -10.29 -8.26 1.05
CA PHE A 89 -10.75 -8.21 2.43
C PHE A 89 -10.88 -6.77 2.92
N GLY A 90 -11.72 -6.62 3.95
CA GLY A 90 -11.84 -5.41 4.75
C GLY A 90 -11.61 -5.75 6.22
N ARG A 91 -10.90 -4.89 6.95
CA ARG A 91 -10.61 -5.09 8.37
C ARG A 91 -10.81 -3.80 9.15
N ARG A 92 -11.15 -3.97 10.43
CA ARG A 92 -11.21 -2.87 11.39
C ARG A 92 -9.81 -2.29 11.60
N LEU A 93 -9.70 -0.96 11.71
CA LEU A 93 -8.43 -0.33 12.07
C LEU A 93 -8.04 -0.75 13.50
N GLU A 94 -6.91 -1.42 13.60
CA GLU A 94 -6.33 -1.91 14.84
C GLU A 94 -5.44 -0.88 15.53
N GLY A 95 -5.02 -1.20 16.76
CA GLY A 95 -4.12 -0.36 17.56
C GLY A 95 -4.84 0.67 18.44
N SER A 96 -4.04 1.42 19.21
CA SER A 96 -4.50 2.38 20.22
C SER A 96 -4.58 3.82 19.74
N GLY A 97 -4.16 4.10 18.49
CA GLY A 97 -4.21 5.44 17.92
C GLY A 97 -5.64 5.91 17.59
N PRO A 98 -5.81 7.20 17.23
CA PRO A 98 -7.11 7.72 16.81
C PRO A 98 -7.69 6.95 15.62
N GLU A 99 -9.00 6.82 15.57
CA GLU A 99 -9.68 6.23 14.42
C GLU A 99 -10.00 7.33 13.38
N THR A 100 -9.25 7.34 12.28
CA THR A 100 -9.40 8.32 11.20
C THR A 100 -9.24 7.66 9.85
N SER A 101 -9.78 8.28 8.79
CA SER A 101 -9.60 7.80 7.42
C SER A 101 -8.12 7.77 7.03
N ASN A 102 -7.35 8.83 7.30
CA ASN A 102 -5.92 8.91 6.96
C ASN A 102 -5.08 7.78 7.58
N ARG A 103 -5.42 7.35 8.80
CA ARG A 103 -4.75 6.20 9.43
C ARG A 103 -5.15 4.88 8.80
N ALA A 104 -6.41 4.71 8.45
CA ALA A 104 -6.88 3.54 7.71
C ALA A 104 -6.21 3.44 6.33
N GLU A 105 -6.07 4.55 5.60
CA GLU A 105 -5.38 4.64 4.31
C GLU A 105 -3.92 4.17 4.39
N LEU A 106 -3.17 4.72 5.36
CA LEU A 106 -1.78 4.30 5.60
C LEU A 106 -1.70 2.82 6.00
N ARG A 107 -2.65 2.35 6.82
CA ARG A 107 -2.68 0.95 7.25
C ARG A 107 -2.98 0.01 6.09
N ALA A 108 -3.87 0.38 5.18
CA ALA A 108 -4.17 -0.37 3.97
C ALA A 108 -2.90 -0.60 3.13
N ALA A 109 -2.10 0.46 2.93
CA ALA A 109 -0.82 0.37 2.23
C ALA A 109 0.18 -0.56 2.94
N ILE A 110 0.35 -0.40 4.26
CA ILE A 110 1.28 -1.21 5.06
C ILE A 110 0.89 -2.70 4.98
N VAL A 111 -0.39 -2.99 5.18
CA VAL A 111 -0.90 -4.36 5.15
C VAL A 111 -0.71 -4.94 3.76
N ALA A 112 -1.12 -4.23 2.71
CA ALA A 112 -0.94 -4.69 1.33
C ALA A 112 0.51 -5.09 1.06
N LEU A 113 1.51 -4.30 1.47
CA LEU A 113 2.91 -4.65 1.29
C LEU A 113 3.37 -5.87 2.10
N GLY A 114 2.72 -6.15 3.22
CA GLY A 114 3.04 -7.27 4.12
C GLY A 114 2.31 -8.58 3.84
N LEU A 115 1.32 -8.61 2.94
CA LEU A 115 0.48 -9.81 2.73
C LEU A 115 1.26 -11.00 2.13
N ARG A 116 2.26 -10.73 1.30
CA ARG A 116 3.00 -11.72 0.53
C ARG A 116 4.46 -11.32 0.35
N ILE A 117 5.28 -12.29 -0.06
CA ILE A 117 6.63 -12.05 -0.55
C ILE A 117 6.53 -11.83 -2.07
N TRP A 118 6.35 -10.58 -2.49
CA TRP A 118 5.96 -10.24 -3.87
C TRP A 118 6.95 -10.71 -4.94
N ASN A 119 8.26 -10.64 -4.70
CA ASN A 119 9.26 -11.21 -5.60
C ASN A 119 9.20 -12.76 -5.66
N GLY A 120 8.79 -13.42 -4.58
CA GLY A 120 8.51 -14.85 -4.56
C GLY A 120 7.27 -15.22 -5.39
N GLU A 121 6.37 -14.26 -5.60
CA GLU A 121 5.25 -14.36 -6.54
C GLU A 121 5.61 -13.93 -7.98
N GLY A 122 6.88 -13.66 -8.26
CA GLY A 122 7.37 -13.33 -9.61
C GLY A 122 7.30 -11.84 -9.97
N PHE A 123 6.88 -10.98 -9.05
CA PHE A 123 6.75 -9.54 -9.30
C PHE A 123 8.03 -8.78 -8.94
N ASP A 124 8.51 -7.93 -9.85
CA ASP A 124 9.54 -6.93 -9.57
C ASP A 124 8.95 -5.52 -9.41
N LYS A 125 7.65 -5.36 -9.65
CA LYS A 125 6.94 -4.10 -9.46
C LYS A 125 5.52 -4.30 -8.94
N VAL A 126 5.17 -3.51 -7.93
CA VAL A 126 3.83 -3.46 -7.34
C VAL A 126 3.33 -2.02 -7.39
N VAL A 127 2.16 -1.82 -7.96
CA VAL A 127 1.47 -0.53 -7.99
C VAL A 127 0.32 -0.57 -6.99
N LEU A 128 0.34 0.32 -6.00
CA LEU A 128 -0.77 0.52 -5.08
C LEU A 128 -1.66 1.64 -5.63
N ALA A 129 -2.90 1.31 -5.99
CA ALA A 129 -3.92 2.25 -6.43
C ALA A 129 -4.78 2.69 -5.25
N CYS A 130 -4.92 4.01 -5.05
CA CYS A 130 -5.85 4.60 -4.11
C CYS A 130 -6.23 6.03 -4.52
N ASP A 131 -7.30 6.57 -3.95
CA ASP A 131 -7.79 7.94 -4.14
C ASP A 131 -7.29 8.91 -3.05
N SER A 132 -6.47 8.44 -2.12
CA SER A 132 -5.91 9.26 -1.03
C SER A 132 -4.72 10.11 -1.49
N GLU A 133 -4.97 11.39 -1.73
CA GLU A 133 -3.89 12.36 -1.93
C GLU A 133 -2.91 12.40 -0.76
N TYR A 134 -3.39 12.18 0.47
CA TYR A 134 -2.57 12.18 1.68
C TYR A 134 -1.48 11.10 1.60
N VAL A 135 -1.85 9.88 1.21
CA VAL A 135 -0.88 8.77 1.04
C VAL A 135 0.03 9.03 -0.14
N VAL A 136 -0.55 9.32 -1.31
CA VAL A 136 0.20 9.44 -2.55
C VAL A 136 1.17 10.62 -2.53
N LYS A 137 0.70 11.83 -2.21
CA LYS A 137 1.57 13.03 -2.15
C LYS A 137 2.49 12.95 -0.95
N GLY A 138 2.04 12.34 0.15
CA GLY A 138 2.87 12.09 1.31
C GLY A 138 4.11 11.29 0.96
N ILE A 139 3.96 10.12 0.36
CA ILE A 139 5.10 9.26 0.04
C ILE A 139 5.97 9.81 -1.10
N SER A 140 5.37 10.49 -2.08
CA SER A 140 6.10 10.97 -3.27
C SER A 140 6.72 12.36 -3.12
N ALA A 141 6.27 13.20 -2.17
CA ALA A 141 6.72 14.60 -2.08
C ALA A 141 6.99 15.10 -0.66
N TRP A 142 6.27 14.62 0.36
CA TRP A 142 6.34 15.22 1.69
C TRP A 142 7.30 14.50 2.65
N VAL A 143 7.27 13.16 2.65
CA VAL A 143 8.02 12.34 3.61
C VAL A 143 9.52 12.59 3.56
N SER A 144 10.10 12.81 2.38
CA SER A 144 11.52 13.17 2.25
C SER A 144 11.84 14.44 3.04
N LYS A 145 11.02 15.50 2.88
CA LYS A 145 11.18 16.76 3.61
C LYS A 145 10.96 16.57 5.11
N TRP A 146 9.93 15.81 5.50
CA TRP A 146 9.66 15.51 6.90
C TRP A 146 10.82 14.78 7.58
N LYS A 147 11.45 13.79 6.92
CA LYS A 147 12.62 13.11 7.47
C LYS A 147 13.78 14.09 7.70
N THR A 148 14.04 14.99 6.75
CA THR A 148 15.13 15.96 6.86
C THR A 148 14.90 17.05 7.91
N ASN A 149 13.65 17.35 8.25
CA ASN A 149 13.30 18.44 9.17
C ASN A 149 12.82 17.95 10.56
N GLY A 150 13.09 16.68 10.90
CA GLY A 150 12.76 16.11 12.20
C GLY A 150 11.27 15.82 12.39
N TRP A 151 10.58 15.40 11.32
CA TRP A 151 9.15 15.10 11.28
C TRP A 151 8.25 16.28 11.65
N ARG A 152 8.50 17.43 10.99
CA ARG A 152 7.70 18.64 11.15
C ARG A 152 7.05 19.09 9.84
N THR A 153 5.86 19.65 9.94
CA THR A 153 5.15 20.27 8.81
C THR A 153 5.82 21.58 8.40
N ALA A 154 5.38 22.19 7.29
CA ALA A 154 5.82 23.53 6.90
C ALA A 154 5.50 24.60 7.97
N GLN A 155 4.42 24.37 8.74
CA GLN A 155 3.98 25.18 9.88
C GLN A 155 4.73 24.84 11.17
N ARG A 156 5.78 24.01 11.10
CA ARG A 156 6.64 23.57 12.22
C ARG A 156 5.93 22.75 13.30
N THR A 157 4.71 22.29 13.06
CA THR A 157 4.00 21.35 13.93
C THR A 157 4.48 19.92 13.70
N PRO A 158 4.36 19.02 14.68
CA PRO A 158 4.61 17.59 14.46
C PRO A 158 3.76 17.03 13.32
N VAL A 159 4.36 16.17 12.48
CA VAL A 159 3.62 15.46 11.42
C VAL A 159 2.67 14.45 12.06
N GLU A 160 1.41 14.51 11.67
CA GLU A 160 0.40 13.53 12.07
C GLU A 160 0.71 12.14 11.50
N ASN A 161 0.30 11.10 12.23
CA ASN A 161 0.44 9.69 11.82
C ASN A 161 1.89 9.27 11.53
N ARG A 162 2.86 9.94 12.14
CA ARG A 162 4.29 9.62 12.01
C ARG A 162 4.57 8.14 12.25
N ASP A 163 3.91 7.55 13.24
CA ASP A 163 4.01 6.13 13.56
C ASP A 163 3.73 5.23 12.35
N LEU A 164 2.64 5.49 11.64
CA LEU A 164 2.27 4.73 10.44
C LEU A 164 3.14 5.09 9.23
N TRP A 165 3.58 6.34 9.10
CA TRP A 165 4.53 6.72 8.05
C TRP A 165 5.88 6.01 8.20
N GLU A 166 6.41 5.92 9.42
CA GLU A 166 7.65 5.19 9.72
C GLU A 166 7.49 3.68 9.45
N MET A 167 6.34 3.10 9.78
CA MET A 167 6.00 1.71 9.42
C MET A 167 5.92 1.51 7.91
N LEU A 168 5.24 2.39 7.18
CA LEU A 168 5.13 2.31 5.71
C LEU A 168 6.50 2.41 5.05
N LEU A 169 7.33 3.36 5.47
CA LEU A 169 8.70 3.49 4.99
C LEU A 169 9.49 2.20 5.23
N THR A 170 9.37 1.60 6.42
CA THR A 170 10.03 0.33 6.73
C THR A 170 9.55 -0.80 5.82
N ALA A 171 8.24 -0.90 5.57
CA ALA A 171 7.68 -1.89 4.65
C ALA A 171 8.19 -1.70 3.22
N LEU A 172 8.28 -0.45 2.75
CA LEU A 172 8.82 -0.11 1.42
C LEU A 172 10.30 -0.49 1.29
N ARG A 173 11.13 -0.25 2.31
CA ARG A 173 12.54 -0.64 2.30
C ARG A 173 12.73 -2.13 2.15
N LYS A 174 11.91 -2.93 2.85
CA LYS A 174 11.91 -4.39 2.69
C LYS A 174 11.60 -4.82 1.26
N GLN A 175 10.72 -4.11 0.56
CA GLN A 175 10.44 -4.40 -0.85
C GLN A 175 11.61 -3.99 -1.75
N ASP A 176 12.21 -2.83 -1.51
CA ASP A 176 13.42 -2.38 -2.23
C ASP A 176 14.55 -3.41 -2.08
N ASP A 177 14.79 -3.92 -0.86
CA ASP A 177 15.80 -4.94 -0.55
C ASP A 177 15.53 -6.28 -1.25
N ARG A 178 14.25 -6.57 -1.53
CA ARG A 178 13.80 -7.74 -2.30
C ARG A 178 13.81 -7.49 -3.81
N GLY A 179 14.24 -6.30 -4.25
CA GLY A 179 14.26 -5.89 -5.66
C GLY A 179 12.87 -5.58 -6.24
N VAL A 180 11.89 -5.26 -5.40
CA VAL A 180 10.51 -4.95 -5.80
C VAL A 180 10.27 -3.44 -5.74
N MET A 181 10.04 -2.83 -6.89
CA MET A 181 9.67 -1.41 -6.97
C MET A 181 8.20 -1.23 -6.56
N VAL A 182 7.96 -0.47 -5.50
CA VAL A 182 6.60 -0.08 -5.11
C VAL A 182 6.32 1.35 -5.54
N GLN A 183 5.23 1.54 -6.30
CA GLN A 183 4.73 2.86 -6.71
C GLN A 183 3.27 3.06 -6.29
N PHE A 184 2.86 4.32 -6.13
CA PHE A 184 1.52 4.72 -5.73
C PHE A 184 0.83 5.49 -6.85
N TRP A 185 -0.32 4.98 -7.27
CA TRP A 185 -1.17 5.56 -8.28
C TRP A 185 -2.37 6.24 -7.62
N LEU A 186 -2.56 7.53 -7.91
CA LEU A 186 -3.72 8.30 -7.48
C LEU A 186 -4.75 8.13 -8.57
N ILE A 187 -5.85 7.51 -8.22
CA ILE A 187 -6.96 7.25 -9.12
C ILE A 187 -8.20 8.02 -8.65
N PRO A 188 -9.15 8.32 -9.53
CA PRO A 188 -10.47 8.79 -9.12
C PRO A 188 -11.14 7.80 -8.17
N ARG A 189 -11.97 8.30 -7.26
CA ARG A 189 -12.63 7.47 -6.24
C ARG A 189 -13.53 6.41 -6.85
N GLU A 190 -14.20 6.74 -7.94
CA GLU A 190 -15.08 5.85 -8.70
C GLU A 190 -14.34 4.64 -9.31
N ASP A 191 -13.03 4.77 -9.52
CA ASP A 191 -12.18 3.69 -10.03
C ASP A 191 -11.51 2.89 -8.89
N ASN A 192 -11.65 3.31 -7.62
CA ASN A 192 -11.07 2.61 -6.49
C ASN A 192 -11.95 1.45 -6.02
N GLU A 193 -11.64 0.25 -6.50
CA GLU A 193 -12.38 -0.96 -6.17
C GLU A 193 -12.20 -1.47 -4.72
N ALA A 194 -11.34 -0.82 -3.91
CA ALA A 194 -11.16 -1.19 -2.50
C ALA A 194 -12.17 -0.53 -1.53
N ASP A 195 -12.89 0.51 -1.96
CA ASP A 195 -13.82 1.30 -1.12
C ASP A 195 -14.91 0.46 -0.41
N PRO A 196 -15.59 -0.49 -1.07
CA PRO A 196 -16.59 -1.33 -0.41
C PRO A 196 -16.01 -2.16 0.75
N TYR A 197 -14.76 -2.62 0.61
CA TYR A 197 -14.11 -3.42 1.64
C TYR A 197 -13.65 -2.57 2.82
N ALA A 198 -13.12 -1.37 2.57
CA ALA A 198 -12.79 -0.44 3.64
C ALA A 198 -14.03 -0.03 4.45
N LYS A 199 -15.15 0.24 3.76
CA LYS A 199 -16.45 0.50 4.40
C LYS A 199 -16.95 -0.70 5.20
N ALA A 200 -16.84 -1.92 4.69
CA ALA A 200 -17.17 -3.12 5.46
C ALA A 200 -16.28 -3.24 6.71
N GLY A 201 -15.00 -2.87 6.61
CA GLY A 201 -14.05 -2.85 7.72
C GLY A 201 -14.44 -1.87 8.84
N THR A 202 -15.17 -0.78 8.57
CA THR A 202 -15.63 0.11 9.64
C THR A 202 -16.66 -0.55 10.54
N LEU A 203 -17.47 -1.46 9.98
CA LEU A 203 -18.52 -2.19 10.68
C LEU A 203 -18.01 -3.44 11.38
N ALA A 204 -16.86 -3.98 10.95
CA ALA A 204 -16.22 -5.12 11.57
C ALA A 204 -15.85 -4.86 13.05
N GLU A 205 -15.80 -5.95 13.81
CA GLU A 205 -15.31 -5.92 15.19
C GLU A 205 -13.79 -5.72 15.22
N LYS A 206 -13.31 -5.09 16.28
CA LYS A 206 -11.88 -4.91 16.49
C LYS A 206 -11.29 -6.24 16.94
N GLU A 207 -10.55 -6.90 16.06
CA GLU A 207 -9.80 -8.10 16.44
C GLU A 207 -8.81 -7.73 17.56
N GLU A 208 -8.86 -8.43 18.70
CA GLU A 208 -7.86 -8.29 19.76
C GLU A 208 -6.49 -8.70 19.20
N SER A 209 -5.51 -7.82 19.40
CA SER A 209 -4.13 -7.87 18.91
C SER A 209 -3.83 -9.01 17.93
N MET A 210 -3.84 -8.68 16.65
CA MET A 210 -2.97 -9.39 15.73
C MET A 210 -1.53 -8.93 15.99
N SER A 211 -0.93 -9.41 17.08
CA SER A 211 0.51 -9.36 17.29
C SER A 211 1.29 -10.15 16.23
N GLU A 212 0.63 -10.76 15.24
CA GLU A 212 1.23 -11.74 14.33
C GLU A 212 0.85 -11.63 12.84
N VAL A 213 0.29 -10.51 12.34
CA VAL A 213 0.25 -10.25 10.87
C VAL A 213 1.38 -9.32 10.41
N VAL A 214 2.22 -8.86 11.34
CA VAL A 214 3.60 -8.44 11.02
C VAL A 214 4.52 -9.60 11.37
N GLY A 215 4.27 -10.75 10.75
CA GLY A 215 5.25 -11.82 10.62
C GLY A 215 6.43 -11.29 9.82
N VAL A 216 7.46 -10.85 10.54
CA VAL A 216 8.82 -10.82 10.04
C VAL A 216 9.18 -12.27 9.68
N PHE A 217 9.02 -12.63 8.42
CA PHE A 217 9.67 -13.76 7.77
C PHE A 217 10.09 -13.34 6.34
#